data_AF-A0A7S1H1Z3-F1
#
_entry.id   AF-A0A7S1H1Z3-F1
#
_cell.length_a   1.000
_cell.length_b   1.000
_cell.length_c   1.000
_cell.angle_alpha   90.00
_cell.angle_beta   90.00
_cell.angle_gamma   90.00
#
_symmetry.space_group_name_H-M   'P 1'
#
loop_
_entity.id
_entity.type
_entity.pdbx_description
1 polymer ?
#
loop_
_entity_poly.entity_id
_entity_poly.type
_entity_poly.pdbx_seq_one_letter_code
_entity_poly.pdbx_strand_id
1 'polypeptide(L)'
;MDEFCGDIKHAWGPTAKGYLTHCFDDVVVFGCTYVYIFIVGSYRVWTLLRVPTVKTFPYSTRHSVKVMVLGWLGMMPMIVFACRYANGTHDDFEWVAKPLASLAWLYSLWILNMEVARDLRECWVLRSFWLASALAATAALPTAVLRAEVQGYGMAFYATIVHYILYLVIACMGVRWRHVSNNRPPEWSTEVASHFVGPSRA
;
A
#
# COMPACT_ATOMS: atom_id res chain seq x y z
N MET A 1 -0.30 28.06 11.33
CA MET A 1 0.04 26.75 10.73
C MET A 1 0.61 27.02 9.33
N ASP A 2 1.45 28.04 9.21
CA ASP A 2 1.68 28.75 7.94
C ASP A 2 3.08 28.44 7.40
N GLU A 3 3.88 27.68 8.16
CA GLU A 3 5.24 27.26 7.82
C GLU A 3 5.31 25.78 7.40
N PHE A 4 4.34 24.93 7.78
CA PHE A 4 4.43 23.48 7.59
C PHE A 4 4.58 23.05 6.12
N CYS A 5 3.94 23.79 5.21
CA CYS A 5 4.09 23.61 3.77
C CYS A 5 4.63 24.86 3.05
N GLY A 6 5.19 25.82 3.82
CA GLY A 6 5.51 27.16 3.35
C GLY A 6 4.27 28.06 3.17
N ASP A 7 4.53 29.24 2.59
CA ASP A 7 3.60 30.37 2.49
C ASP A 7 2.23 29.95 1.88
N ILE A 8 1.15 30.11 2.65
CA ILE A 8 -0.19 29.52 2.40
C ILE A 8 -0.74 29.87 1.01
N LYS A 9 -0.38 31.04 0.46
CA LYS A 9 -0.82 31.51 -0.87
C LYS A 9 -0.23 30.75 -2.05
N HIS A 10 0.89 30.05 -1.85
CA HIS A 10 1.56 29.25 -2.88
C HIS A 10 1.65 27.76 -2.52
N ALA A 11 1.40 27.40 -1.25
CA ALA A 11 1.49 26.04 -0.75
C ALA A 11 0.22 25.20 -0.96
N TRP A 12 -0.95 25.82 -1.06
CA TRP A 12 -2.25 25.15 -1.16
C TRP A 12 -2.94 25.46 -2.49
N GLY A 13 -2.90 24.52 -3.43
CA GLY A 13 -3.64 24.62 -4.70
C GLY A 13 -2.79 24.41 -5.95
N PRO A 14 -3.36 24.63 -7.15
CA PRO A 14 -2.62 24.50 -8.39
C PRO A 14 -1.52 25.58 -8.49
N THR A 15 -0.31 25.15 -8.80
CA THR A 15 0.82 25.98 -9.23
C THR A 15 0.42 26.87 -10.41
N ALA A 16 1.23 27.90 -10.71
CA ALA A 16 1.00 28.77 -11.87
C ALA A 16 0.92 28.03 -13.23
N LYS A 17 1.38 26.78 -13.29
CA LYS A 17 1.27 25.89 -14.46
C LYS A 17 0.06 24.94 -14.41
N GLY A 18 -0.82 25.06 -13.41
CA GLY A 18 -2.03 24.25 -13.24
C GLY A 18 -1.85 22.91 -12.51
N TYR A 19 -0.63 22.55 -12.09
CA TYR A 19 -0.34 21.30 -11.37
C TYR A 19 -0.46 21.45 -9.86
N LEU A 20 -0.84 20.41 -9.12
CA LEU A 20 -0.91 20.44 -7.65
C LEU A 20 0.46 20.75 -7.02
N THR A 21 0.46 21.30 -5.80
CA THR A 21 1.70 21.46 -5.04
C THR A 21 2.14 20.13 -4.44
N HIS A 22 3.46 19.97 -4.23
CA HIS A 22 4.02 18.75 -3.66
C HIS A 22 3.50 18.47 -2.24
N CYS A 23 3.28 19.50 -1.42
CA CYS A 23 2.63 19.33 -0.12
C CYS A 23 1.18 18.85 -0.26
N PHE A 24 0.41 19.38 -1.22
CA PHE A 24 -0.97 18.94 -1.43
C PHE A 24 -1.03 17.46 -1.84
N ASP A 25 -0.12 17.02 -2.70
CA ASP A 25 -0.02 15.61 -3.07
C ASP A 25 0.28 14.73 -1.85
N ASP A 26 1.30 15.05 -1.06
CA ASP A 26 1.72 14.22 0.08
C ASP A 26 0.71 14.26 1.25
N VAL A 27 0.12 15.42 1.57
CA VAL A 27 -0.76 15.60 2.74
C VAL A 27 -2.22 15.28 2.42
N VAL A 28 -2.73 15.70 1.26
CA VAL A 28 -4.15 15.53 0.92
C VAL A 28 -4.34 14.25 0.12
N VAL A 29 -3.69 14.13 -1.04
CA VAL A 29 -3.93 13.00 -1.95
C VAL A 29 -3.48 11.70 -1.29
N PHE A 30 -2.24 11.64 -0.81
CA PHE A 30 -1.71 10.48 -0.11
C PHE A 30 -2.21 10.38 1.33
N GLY A 31 -2.37 11.49 2.06
CA GLY A 31 -2.92 11.44 3.41
C GLY A 31 -4.33 10.83 3.45
N CYS A 32 -5.19 11.12 2.48
CA CYS A 32 -6.50 10.47 2.37
C CYS A 32 -6.40 8.96 2.16
N THR A 33 -5.45 8.47 1.34
CA THR A 33 -5.28 7.02 1.13
C THR A 33 -4.69 6.33 2.37
N TYR A 34 -3.83 7.02 3.13
CA TYR A 34 -3.30 6.52 4.40
C TYR A 34 -4.36 6.45 5.49
N VAL A 35 -5.16 7.51 5.65
CA VAL A 35 -6.31 7.52 6.57
C VAL A 35 -7.29 6.40 6.21
N TYR A 36 -7.56 6.19 4.92
CA TYR A 36 -8.39 5.08 4.46
C TYR A 36 -7.87 3.72 4.94
N ILE A 37 -6.59 3.40 4.71
CA ILE A 37 -6.06 2.09 5.12
C ILE A 37 -6.02 1.95 6.64
N PHE A 38 -5.75 3.01 7.40
CA PHE A 38 -5.81 2.93 8.86
C PHE A 38 -7.23 2.69 9.38
N ILE A 39 -8.24 3.38 8.86
CA ILE A 39 -9.62 3.21 9.33
C ILE A 39 -10.23 1.89 8.82
N VAL A 40 -10.28 1.72 7.50
CA VAL A 40 -10.93 0.56 6.86
C VAL A 40 -10.10 -0.70 7.05
N GLY A 41 -8.77 -0.58 7.04
CA GLY A 41 -7.88 -1.68 7.39
C GLY A 41 -8.00 -2.11 8.85
N SER A 42 -8.12 -1.17 9.81
CA SER A 42 -8.37 -1.55 11.22
C SER A 42 -9.70 -2.25 11.39
N TYR A 43 -10.76 -1.77 10.74
CA TYR A 43 -12.04 -2.46 10.72
C TYR A 43 -11.90 -3.87 10.15
N ARG A 44 -11.19 -4.02 9.03
CA ARG A 44 -10.91 -5.33 8.43
C ARG A 44 -10.17 -6.24 9.40
N VAL A 45 -9.06 -5.78 9.99
CA VAL A 45 -8.29 -6.54 10.99
C VAL A 45 -9.19 -7.01 12.13
N TRP A 46 -10.05 -6.13 12.65
CA TRP A 46 -10.99 -6.50 13.70
C TRP A 46 -11.94 -7.63 13.29
N THR A 47 -12.43 -7.62 12.04
CA THR A 47 -13.22 -8.75 11.50
C THR A 47 -12.38 -10.02 11.35
N LEU A 48 -11.11 -9.90 10.96
CA LEU A 48 -10.18 -11.02 10.79
C LEU A 48 -9.83 -11.70 12.10
N LEU A 49 -9.75 -10.97 13.22
CA LEU A 49 -9.46 -11.55 14.53
C LEU A 49 -10.47 -12.63 14.96
N ARG A 50 -11.67 -12.60 14.40
CA ARG A 50 -12.73 -13.60 14.67
C ARG A 50 -12.63 -14.84 13.79
N VAL A 51 -11.80 -14.83 12.76
CA VAL A 51 -11.60 -15.96 11.85
C VAL A 51 -10.36 -16.74 12.29
N PRO A 52 -10.47 -18.07 12.51
CA PRO A 52 -9.35 -18.88 12.93
C PRO A 52 -8.28 -18.95 11.86
N THR A 53 -7.01 -19.05 12.29
CA THR A 53 -5.88 -19.22 11.38
C THR A 53 -5.80 -20.66 10.87
N VAL A 54 -5.36 -20.85 9.63
CA VAL A 54 -5.08 -22.19 9.12
C VAL A 54 -3.80 -22.76 9.75
N LYS A 55 -3.80 -24.07 10.04
CA LYS A 55 -2.66 -24.76 10.70
C LYS A 55 -1.40 -24.76 9.84
N THR A 56 -1.54 -24.70 8.52
CA THR A 56 -0.44 -24.64 7.56
C THR A 56 -0.55 -23.35 6.76
N PHE A 57 0.46 -22.48 6.86
CA PHE A 57 0.47 -21.21 6.14
C PHE A 57 0.64 -21.48 4.64
N PRO A 58 -0.31 -21.10 3.77
CA PRO A 58 -0.25 -21.41 2.35
C PRO A 58 0.73 -20.45 1.64
N TYR A 59 2.02 -20.71 1.78
CA TYR A 59 3.05 -19.98 1.04
C TYR A 59 2.91 -20.29 -0.46
N SER A 60 2.73 -19.23 -1.26
CA SER A 60 2.84 -19.29 -2.71
C SER A 60 3.92 -18.30 -3.17
N THR A 61 4.60 -18.59 -4.27
CA THR A 61 5.59 -17.68 -4.88
C THR A 61 4.99 -16.29 -5.10
N ARG A 62 3.71 -16.22 -5.49
CA ARG A 62 2.98 -14.96 -5.68
C ARG A 62 2.83 -14.17 -4.39
N HIS A 63 2.59 -14.83 -3.26
CA HIS A 63 2.55 -14.18 -1.96
C HIS A 63 3.93 -13.64 -1.57
N SER A 64 5.00 -14.41 -1.75
CA SER A 64 6.37 -13.97 -1.46
C SER A 64 6.76 -12.73 -2.27
N VAL A 65 6.39 -12.67 -3.56
CA VAL A 65 6.63 -11.48 -4.39
C VAL A 65 5.82 -10.27 -3.88
N LYS A 66 4.55 -10.44 -3.49
CA LYS A 66 3.76 -9.35 -2.91
C LYS A 66 4.39 -8.83 -1.62
N VAL A 67 4.82 -9.73 -0.74
CA VAL A 67 5.51 -9.38 0.52
C VAL A 67 6.78 -8.59 0.23
N MET A 68 7.59 -9.03 -0.74
CA MET A 68 8.81 -8.33 -1.13
C MET A 68 8.52 -6.92 -1.68
N VAL A 69 7.56 -6.79 -2.60
CA VAL A 69 7.16 -5.49 -3.18
C VAL A 69 6.62 -4.54 -2.10
N LEU A 70 5.77 -5.04 -1.19
CA LEU A 70 5.24 -4.25 -0.09
C LEU A 70 6.32 -3.85 0.94
N GLY A 71 7.31 -4.72 1.19
CA GLY A 71 8.47 -4.37 2.01
C GLY A 71 9.26 -3.21 1.42
N TRP A 72 9.53 -3.25 0.11
CA TRP A 72 10.15 -2.14 -0.59
C TRP A 72 9.29 -0.87 -0.57
N LEU A 73 7.98 -0.98 -0.78
CA LEU A 73 7.04 0.15 -0.65
C LEU A 73 7.04 0.76 0.76
N GLY A 74 7.21 -0.05 1.80
CA GLY A 74 7.37 0.42 3.18
C GLY A 74 8.69 1.19 3.39
N MET A 75 9.78 0.76 2.77
CA MET A 75 11.09 1.39 2.95
C MET A 75 11.32 2.63 2.08
N MET A 76 10.76 2.66 0.86
CA MET A 76 11.02 3.71 -0.13
C MET A 76 10.72 5.14 0.34
N PRO A 77 9.62 5.44 1.06
CA PRO A 77 9.39 6.79 1.59
C PRO A 77 10.54 7.29 2.46
N MET A 78 11.11 6.43 3.31
CA MET A 78 12.24 6.77 4.17
C MET A 78 13.55 6.91 3.39
N ILE A 79 13.75 6.10 2.34
CA ILE A 79 14.91 6.24 1.44
C ILE A 79 14.85 7.59 0.72
N VAL A 80 13.70 7.95 0.14
CA VAL A 80 13.50 9.26 -0.52
C VAL A 80 13.75 10.40 0.45
N PHE A 81 13.19 10.30 1.67
CA PHE A 81 13.41 11.28 2.72
C PHE A 81 14.89 11.42 3.08
N ALA A 82 15.59 10.31 3.33
CA ALA A 82 17.02 10.32 3.66
C ALA A 82 17.86 10.94 2.54
N CYS A 83 17.55 10.64 1.27
CA CYS A 83 18.23 11.26 0.13
C CYS A 83 17.98 12.77 0.04
N ARG A 84 16.76 13.25 0.28
CA ARG A 84 16.44 14.67 0.28
C ARG A 84 17.05 15.41 1.46
N TYR A 85 17.02 14.78 2.63
CA TYR A 85 17.65 15.29 3.83
C TYR A 85 19.16 15.47 3.63
N ALA A 86 19.85 14.47 3.09
CA ALA A 86 21.28 14.54 2.80
C ALA A 86 21.65 15.63 1.79
N ASN A 87 20.75 15.96 0.85
CA ASN A 87 20.95 17.01 -0.14
C ASN A 87 20.49 18.40 0.31
N GLY A 88 19.93 18.54 1.52
CA GLY A 88 19.37 19.81 2.00
C GLY A 88 18.13 20.29 1.23
N THR A 89 17.45 19.40 0.51
CA THR A 89 16.28 19.72 -0.33
C THR A 89 14.97 19.15 0.23
N HIS A 90 14.96 18.79 1.51
CA HIS A 90 13.78 18.30 2.22
C HIS A 90 12.88 19.47 2.63
N ASP A 91 11.58 19.23 2.65
CA ASP A 91 10.58 20.17 3.16
C ASP A 91 10.10 19.72 4.55
N ASP A 92 9.67 20.65 5.40
CA ASP A 92 9.33 20.35 6.81
C ASP A 92 8.19 19.33 6.96
N PHE A 93 7.18 19.36 6.09
CA PHE A 93 6.08 18.38 6.14
C PHE A 93 6.55 16.94 5.89
N GLU A 94 7.70 16.73 5.22
CA GLU A 94 8.20 15.39 4.90
C GLU A 94 8.55 14.58 6.15
N TRP A 95 8.89 15.26 7.25
CA TRP A 95 9.12 14.66 8.57
C TRP A 95 7.92 13.89 9.10
N VAL A 96 6.71 14.26 8.69
CA VAL A 96 5.47 13.59 9.09
C VAL A 96 4.97 12.70 7.96
N ALA A 97 4.94 13.23 6.73
CA ALA A 97 4.35 12.52 5.60
C ALA A 97 5.10 11.24 5.22
N LYS A 98 6.44 11.23 5.23
CA LYS A 98 7.23 10.06 4.78
C LYS A 98 7.21 8.92 5.80
N PRO A 99 7.36 9.14 7.11
CA PRO A 99 7.13 8.10 8.10
C PRO A 99 5.69 7.57 8.08
N LEU A 100 4.69 8.43 7.93
CA LEU A 100 3.29 7.99 7.83
C LEU A 100 3.05 7.11 6.60
N ALA A 101 3.62 7.48 5.46
CA ALA A 101 3.58 6.67 4.24
C ALA A 101 4.22 5.29 4.45
N SER A 102 5.39 5.25 5.10
CA SER A 102 6.08 4.01 5.44
C SER A 102 5.23 3.11 6.33
N LEU A 103 4.65 3.67 7.38
CA LEU A 103 3.75 2.96 8.30
C LEU A 103 2.49 2.44 7.60
N ALA A 104 1.88 3.23 6.72
CA ALA A 104 0.70 2.80 5.97
C ALA A 104 1.00 1.58 5.07
N TRP A 105 2.16 1.56 4.42
CA TRP A 105 2.61 0.43 3.60
C TRP A 105 2.97 -0.81 4.41
N LEU A 106 3.67 -0.65 5.53
CA LEU A 106 3.95 -1.76 6.46
C LEU A 106 2.67 -2.30 7.10
N TYR A 107 1.70 -1.44 7.38
CA TYR A 107 0.38 -1.83 7.85
C TYR A 107 -0.40 -2.62 6.79
N SER A 108 -0.35 -2.18 5.52
CA SER A 108 -0.90 -2.94 4.40
C SER A 108 -0.24 -4.33 4.26
N LEU A 109 1.07 -4.45 4.47
CA LEU A 109 1.79 -5.72 4.48
C LEU A 109 1.32 -6.63 5.64
N TRP A 110 1.13 -6.06 6.82
CA TRP A 110 0.64 -6.80 7.97
C TRP A 110 -0.77 -7.36 7.75
N ILE A 111 -1.69 -6.53 7.24
CA ILE A 111 -3.05 -6.98 6.87
C ILE A 111 -2.98 -8.10 5.83
N LEU A 112 -2.12 -7.97 4.82
CA LEU A 112 -1.94 -9.01 3.81
C LEU A 112 -1.56 -10.36 4.44
N ASN A 113 -0.60 -10.35 5.36
CA ASN A 113 -0.17 -11.57 6.05
C ASN A 113 -1.30 -12.13 6.93
N MET A 114 -2.09 -11.29 7.59
CA MET A 114 -3.26 -11.74 8.36
C MET A 114 -4.34 -12.39 7.50
N GLU A 115 -4.62 -11.84 6.31
CA GLU A 115 -5.60 -12.41 5.38
C GLU A 115 -5.13 -13.76 4.81
N VAL A 116 -3.84 -13.88 4.48
CA VAL A 116 -3.25 -15.13 3.98
C VAL A 116 -3.18 -16.21 5.08
N ALA A 117 -2.86 -15.83 6.33
CA ALA A 117 -2.87 -16.74 7.48
C ALA A 117 -4.25 -17.36 7.77
N ARG A 118 -5.32 -16.78 7.21
CA ARG A 118 -6.72 -17.18 7.40
C ARG A 118 -7.36 -17.69 6.11
N ASP A 119 -6.56 -17.93 5.07
CA ASP A 119 -7.01 -18.42 3.77
C ASP A 119 -8.12 -17.58 3.12
N LEU A 120 -8.07 -16.25 3.32
CA LEU A 120 -9.06 -15.35 2.74
C LEU A 120 -8.66 -14.91 1.34
N ARG A 121 -9.59 -15.10 0.40
CA ARG A 121 -9.41 -14.76 -1.02
C ARG A 121 -9.82 -13.31 -1.34
N GLU A 122 -10.63 -12.72 -0.47
CA GLU A 122 -11.23 -11.40 -0.61
C GLU A 122 -10.42 -10.31 0.09
N CYS A 123 -9.46 -9.74 -0.65
CA CYS A 123 -8.59 -8.66 -0.19
C CYS A 123 -9.04 -7.31 -0.74
N TRP A 124 -10.34 -6.99 -0.69
CA TRP A 124 -10.89 -5.80 -1.36
C TRP A 124 -10.35 -4.49 -0.76
N VAL A 125 -10.12 -4.45 0.57
CA VAL A 125 -9.53 -3.30 1.26
C VAL A 125 -8.12 -3.02 0.74
N LEU A 126 -7.30 -4.06 0.66
CA LEU A 126 -5.93 -3.94 0.14
C LEU A 126 -5.91 -3.58 -1.35
N ARG A 127 -6.78 -4.19 -2.17
CA ARG A 127 -6.85 -3.87 -3.60
C ARG A 127 -7.26 -2.43 -3.86
N SER A 128 -8.28 -1.95 -3.16
CA SER A 128 -8.73 -0.56 -3.27
C SER A 128 -7.67 0.41 -2.78
N PHE A 129 -6.98 0.10 -1.68
CA PHE A 129 -5.84 0.90 -1.21
C PHE A 129 -4.70 0.94 -2.23
N TRP A 130 -4.25 -0.20 -2.76
CA TRP A 130 -3.17 -0.26 -3.75
C TRP A 130 -3.53 0.47 -5.04
N LEU A 131 -4.77 0.32 -5.51
CA LEU A 131 -5.25 1.00 -6.71
C LEU A 131 -5.35 2.51 -6.49
N ALA A 132 -5.96 2.96 -5.40
CA ALA A 132 -6.07 4.38 -5.06
C ALA A 132 -4.69 5.03 -4.89
N SER A 133 -3.78 4.32 -4.22
CA SER A 133 -2.39 4.74 -4.05
C SER A 133 -1.63 4.84 -5.39
N ALA A 134 -1.85 3.92 -6.32
CA ALA A 134 -1.27 4.00 -7.66
C ALA A 134 -1.84 5.18 -8.47
N LEU A 135 -3.16 5.43 -8.38
CA LEU A 135 -3.79 6.59 -9.02
C LEU A 135 -3.28 7.91 -8.44
N ALA A 136 -3.14 8.00 -7.12
CA ALA A 136 -2.53 9.12 -6.42
C ALA A 136 -1.10 9.37 -6.90
N ALA A 137 -0.29 8.32 -6.99
CA ALA A 137 1.09 8.41 -7.47
C ALA A 137 1.17 8.85 -8.94
N THR A 138 0.26 8.38 -9.81
CA THR A 138 0.16 8.83 -11.19
C THR A 138 -0.21 10.31 -11.28
N ALA A 139 -1.15 10.77 -10.44
CA ALA A 139 -1.56 12.18 -10.39
C ALA A 139 -0.44 13.11 -9.90
N ALA A 140 0.41 12.62 -8.97
CA ALA A 140 1.57 13.35 -8.44
C ALA A 140 2.83 13.25 -9.34
N LEU A 141 2.82 12.44 -10.39
CA LEU A 141 4.00 12.27 -11.25
C LEU A 141 4.45 13.59 -11.93
N PRO A 142 3.54 14.43 -12.48
CA PRO A 142 3.94 15.70 -13.08
C PRO A 142 4.60 16.66 -12.08
N THR A 143 4.18 16.65 -10.82
CA THR A 143 4.74 17.52 -9.77
C THR A 143 6.15 17.09 -9.40
N ALA A 144 6.42 15.77 -9.37
CA ALA A 144 7.75 15.21 -9.19
C ALA A 144 8.70 15.56 -10.36
N VAL A 145 8.22 15.52 -11.61
CA VAL A 145 9.01 15.88 -12.79
C VAL A 145 9.36 17.37 -12.78
N LEU A 146 8.39 18.25 -12.54
CA LEU A 146 8.64 19.70 -12.47
C LEU A 146 9.65 20.06 -11.38
N ARG A 147 9.59 19.40 -10.22
CA ARG A 147 10.58 19.59 -9.16
C ARG A 147 11.98 19.17 -9.61
N ALA A 148 12.09 18.06 -10.34
CA ALA A 148 13.37 17.59 -10.87
C ALA A 148 13.92 18.49 -11.99
N GLU A 149 13.07 19.15 -12.78
CA GLU A 149 13.52 20.16 -13.75
C GLU A 149 14.16 21.37 -13.06
N VAL A 150 13.63 21.78 -11.91
CA VAL A 150 14.14 22.94 -11.14
C VAL A 150 15.35 22.58 -10.29
N GLN A 151 15.36 21.40 -9.66
CA GLN A 151 16.38 20.99 -8.68
C GLN A 151 17.44 20.03 -9.26
N GLY A 152 17.25 19.56 -10.51
CA GLY A 152 18.09 18.57 -11.17
C GLY A 152 17.61 17.12 -10.98
N TYR A 153 17.91 16.27 -11.97
CA TYR A 153 17.60 14.84 -11.99
C TYR A 153 18.59 14.03 -11.12
N GLY A 154 18.44 14.15 -9.79
CA GLY A 154 19.29 13.46 -8.81
C GLY A 154 18.73 12.13 -8.28
N MET A 155 19.44 11.52 -7.34
CA MET A 155 19.06 10.24 -6.70
C MET A 155 17.64 10.23 -6.12
N ALA A 156 17.19 11.36 -5.54
CA ALA A 156 15.84 11.47 -4.99
C ALA A 156 14.75 11.36 -6.07
N PHE A 157 15.00 11.86 -7.29
CA PHE A 157 14.09 11.70 -8.41
C PHE A 157 14.01 10.23 -8.85
N TYR A 158 15.15 9.58 -9.05
CA TYR A 158 15.18 8.16 -9.43
C TYR A 158 14.51 7.27 -8.38
N ALA A 159 14.75 7.53 -7.08
CA ALA A 159 14.05 6.83 -6.00
C ALA A 159 12.53 7.05 -6.05
N THR A 160 12.07 8.26 -6.39
CA THR A 160 10.64 8.57 -6.58
C THR A 160 10.05 7.79 -7.76
N ILE A 161 10.78 7.66 -8.88
CA ILE A 161 10.34 6.87 -10.04
C ILE A 161 10.28 5.37 -9.71
N VAL A 162 11.28 4.83 -9.01
CA VAL A 162 11.27 3.44 -8.55
C VAL A 162 10.07 3.21 -7.61
N HIS A 163 9.81 4.13 -6.69
CA HIS A 163 8.66 4.07 -5.81
C HIS A 163 7.35 4.04 -6.60
N TYR A 164 7.18 4.93 -7.58
CA TYR A 164 6.05 4.93 -8.52
C TYR A 164 5.88 3.59 -9.26
N ILE A 165 6.94 3.00 -9.78
CA ILE A 165 6.90 1.69 -10.44
C ILE A 165 6.39 0.61 -9.47
N LEU A 166 6.83 0.64 -8.21
CA LEU A 166 6.34 -0.31 -7.20
C LEU A 166 4.84 -0.16 -6.93
N TYR A 167 4.29 1.06 -6.92
CA TYR A 167 2.83 1.28 -6.83
C TYR A 167 2.09 0.59 -7.99
N LEU A 168 2.58 0.74 -9.22
CA LEU A 168 1.98 0.10 -10.39
C LEU A 168 2.07 -1.43 -10.32
N VAL A 169 3.23 -1.97 -9.91
CA VAL A 169 3.42 -3.40 -9.78
C VAL A 169 2.45 -3.98 -8.76
N ILE A 170 2.33 -3.39 -7.56
CA ILE A 170 1.43 -3.93 -6.53
C ILE A 170 -0.05 -3.79 -6.92
N ALA A 171 -0.45 -2.71 -7.58
CA ALA A 171 -1.80 -2.53 -8.09
C ALA A 171 -2.15 -3.59 -9.16
N CYS A 172 -1.26 -3.78 -10.14
CA CYS A 172 -1.39 -4.83 -11.15
C CYS A 172 -1.48 -6.23 -10.53
N MET A 173 -0.64 -6.50 -9.51
CA MET A 173 -0.68 -7.76 -8.78
C MET A 173 -1.99 -7.97 -8.01
N GLY A 174 -2.54 -6.89 -7.45
CA GLY A 174 -3.81 -6.90 -6.74
C GLY A 174 -5.01 -7.23 -7.63
N VAL A 175 -5.00 -6.72 -8.87
CA VAL A 175 -6.08 -6.96 -9.85
C VAL A 175 -5.93 -8.33 -10.52
N ARG A 176 -4.73 -8.66 -11.03
CA ARG A 176 -4.50 -9.85 -11.88
C ARG A 176 -4.41 -11.14 -11.08
N TRP A 177 -3.87 -11.10 -9.87
CA TRP A 177 -3.65 -12.30 -9.05
C TRP A 177 -4.42 -12.20 -7.74
N ARG A 178 -5.67 -12.68 -7.78
CA ARG A 178 -6.45 -12.95 -6.57
C ARG A 178 -5.66 -13.90 -5.66
N HIS A 179 -5.83 -13.76 -4.35
CA HIS A 179 -5.22 -14.66 -3.38
C HIS A 179 -5.83 -16.04 -3.57
N VAL A 180 -5.14 -16.90 -4.30
CA VAL A 180 -5.49 -18.31 -4.45
C VAL A 180 -4.56 -19.05 -3.52
N SER A 181 -5.02 -19.30 -2.31
CA SER A 181 -4.53 -20.45 -1.55
C SER A 181 -5.22 -21.69 -2.12
N ASN A 182 -4.41 -22.73 -2.28
CA ASN A 182 -4.60 -23.97 -3.03
C ASN A 182 -6.04 -24.35 -3.43
N ASN A 183 -6.16 -24.94 -4.63
CA ASN A 183 -7.38 -25.58 -5.15
C ASN A 183 -7.85 -26.81 -4.32
N ARG A 184 -7.44 -26.96 -3.06
CA ARG A 184 -7.99 -28.00 -2.20
C ARG A 184 -9.24 -27.44 -1.51
N PRO A 185 -10.40 -28.11 -1.65
CA PRO A 185 -11.52 -27.78 -0.80
C PRO A 185 -11.07 -27.90 0.66
N PRO A 186 -11.52 -27.00 1.53
CA PRO A 186 -11.06 -27.02 2.91
C PRO A 186 -11.51 -28.34 3.56
N GLU A 187 -10.62 -28.98 4.32
CA GLU A 187 -10.80 -30.34 4.89
C GLU A 187 -12.10 -30.51 5.71
N TRP A 188 -12.67 -29.42 6.23
CA TRP A 188 -13.96 -29.44 6.92
C TRP A 188 -15.14 -29.84 6.00
N SER A 189 -15.00 -29.68 4.68
CA SER A 189 -16.01 -30.15 3.72
C SER A 189 -15.98 -31.67 3.52
N THR A 190 -14.87 -32.33 3.81
CA THR A 190 -14.71 -33.78 3.69
C THR A 190 -15.06 -34.55 4.97
N GLU A 191 -14.84 -33.97 6.15
CA GLU A 191 -15.24 -34.61 7.43
C GLU A 191 -16.76 -34.60 7.63
N VAL A 192 -17.47 -33.57 7.14
CA VAL A 192 -18.93 -33.56 7.17
C VAL A 192 -19.49 -34.60 6.20
N ALA A 193 -18.88 -34.79 5.04
CA ALA A 193 -19.33 -35.79 4.07
C ALA A 193 -19.16 -37.23 4.57
N SER A 194 -18.12 -37.55 5.34
CA SER A 194 -17.93 -38.89 5.91
C SER A 194 -18.85 -39.21 7.09
N HIS A 195 -19.37 -38.19 7.78
CA HIS A 195 -20.36 -38.37 8.86
C HIS A 195 -21.81 -38.52 8.37
N PHE A 196 -22.12 -38.17 7.12
CA PHE A 196 -23.47 -38.31 6.54
C PHE A 196 -23.68 -39.56 5.69
N VAL A 197 -22.63 -40.32 5.39
CA VAL A 197 -22.77 -41.67 4.80
C VAL A 197 -22.96 -42.67 5.93
N GLY A 198 -24.17 -42.71 6.47
CA GLY A 198 -24.61 -43.79 7.36
C GLY A 198 -24.48 -45.14 6.65
N PRO A 199 -24.27 -46.25 7.40
CA PRO A 199 -24.16 -47.57 6.81
C PRO A 199 -25.46 -47.92 6.08
N SER A 200 -25.40 -48.03 4.75
CA SER A 200 -26.46 -48.65 3.97
C SER A 200 -26.57 -50.12 4.38
N ARG A 201 -27.53 -50.40 5.25
CA ARG A 201 -28.02 -51.77 5.49
C ARG A 201 -28.78 -52.21 4.25
N ALA A 202 -28.26 -53.23 3.56
CA ALA A 202 -29.01 -54.22 2.81
C ALA A 202 -28.25 -55.54 2.90
#